data_AF-A0A7C1EKS9-F1
#
_entry.id   AF-A0A7C1EKS9-F1
#
_cell.length_a   1.000
_cell.length_b   1.000
_cell.length_c   1.000
_cell.angle_alpha   90.00
_cell.angle_beta   90.00
_cell.angle_gamma   90.00
#
_symmetry.space_group_name_H-M   'P 1'
#
loop_
_entity.id
_entity.type
_entity.pdbx_description
1 polymer ?
#
loop_
_entity_poly.entity_id
_entity_poly.type
_entity_poly.pdbx_seq_one_letter_code
_entity_poly.pdbx_strand_id
1 'polypeptide(L)'
;MTWPGQDEPRTVYVHVVRTRVRKLYTCQVVIARFALDCPLKAVRYWASSDLDADTPTLITHIATRWTIEVLFSDAKDPLRLDQYQLMDPTAILRFWTLVMAAYAFLDE
;
A
#
# COMPACT_ATOMS: atom_id res chain seq x y z
N MET A 1 -0.40 -13.79 -12.67
CA MET A 1 0.89 -13.24 -12.19
C MET A 1 1.02 -13.53 -10.70
N THR A 2 2.21 -13.44 -10.12
CA THR A 2 2.40 -13.63 -8.67
C THR A 2 2.19 -12.31 -7.93
N TRP A 3 1.47 -12.34 -6.81
CA TRP A 3 1.32 -11.16 -5.94
C TRP A 3 2.63 -10.90 -5.17
N PRO A 4 3.20 -9.69 -5.21
CA PRO A 4 4.46 -9.40 -4.53
C PRO A 4 4.27 -9.22 -3.02
N GLY A 5 5.32 -9.52 -2.23
CA GLY A 5 5.34 -9.30 -0.78
C GLY A 5 4.62 -10.38 0.05
N GLN A 6 4.58 -11.63 -0.42
CA GLN A 6 4.11 -12.78 0.36
C GLN A 6 5.23 -13.81 0.51
N ASP A 7 5.30 -14.45 1.69
CA ASP A 7 6.24 -15.53 1.96
C ASP A 7 5.97 -16.76 1.08
N GLU A 8 4.70 -17.00 0.74
CA GLU A 8 4.28 -18.01 -0.23
C GLU A 8 3.78 -17.35 -1.53
N PRO A 9 4.30 -17.73 -2.71
CA PRO A 9 3.91 -17.14 -3.97
C PRO A 9 2.46 -17.51 -4.32
N ARG A 10 1.54 -16.55 -4.25
CA ARG A 10 0.15 -16.73 -4.70
C ARG A 10 -0.08 -16.19 -6.10
N THR A 11 -0.68 -17.03 -6.94
CA THR A 11 -1.09 -16.62 -8.30
C THR A 11 -2.38 -15.82 -8.23
N VAL A 12 -2.36 -14.63 -8.83
CA VAL A 12 -3.50 -13.74 -8.98
C VAL A 12 -3.82 -13.50 -10.45
N TYR A 13 -5.10 -13.35 -10.72
CA TYR A 13 -5.64 -12.94 -12.02
C TYR A 13 -5.88 -11.44 -11.97
N VAL A 14 -5.16 -10.70 -12.81
CA VAL A 14 -5.21 -9.24 -12.84
C VAL A 14 -5.70 -8.78 -14.20
N HIS A 15 -6.64 -7.84 -14.20
CA HIS A 15 -7.11 -7.16 -15.37
C HIS A 15 -7.01 -5.65 -15.15
N VAL A 16 -6.40 -4.94 -16.10
CA VAL A 16 -6.22 -3.49 -16.03
C VAL A 16 -7.02 -2.84 -17.15
N VAL A 17 -7.84 -1.86 -16.79
CA VAL A 17 -8.66 -1.10 -17.74
C VAL A 17 -8.35 0.38 -17.59
N ARG A 18 -7.91 1.01 -18.68
CA ARG A 18 -7.84 2.46 -18.75
C ARG A 18 -9.24 3.03 -18.95
N THR A 19 -9.72 3.82 -17.99
CA THR A 19 -11.06 4.39 -18.03
C THR A 19 -11.11 5.73 -17.32
N ARG A 20 -12.25 6.44 -17.42
CA ARG A 20 -12.50 7.68 -16.71
C ARG A 20 -13.38 7.41 -15.50
N VAL A 21 -12.84 7.64 -14.31
CA VAL A 21 -13.60 7.52 -13.05
C VAL A 21 -13.98 8.91 -12.55
N ARG A 22 -15.24 9.08 -12.11
CA ARG A 22 -15.72 10.35 -11.57
C ARG A 22 -14.82 10.78 -10.41
N LYS A 23 -14.35 12.04 -10.43
CA LYS A 23 -13.37 12.65 -9.49
C LYS A 23 -11.90 12.21 -9.63
N LEU A 24 -11.61 11.06 -10.24
CA LEU A 24 -10.23 10.60 -10.49
C LEU A 24 -9.75 10.87 -11.93
N TYR A 25 -10.65 11.33 -12.81
CA TYR A 25 -10.37 11.56 -14.22
C TYR A 25 -9.87 10.29 -14.91
N THR A 26 -9.01 10.42 -15.93
CA THR A 26 -8.44 9.29 -16.65
C THR A 26 -7.48 8.56 -15.73
N CYS A 27 -7.76 7.30 -15.46
CA CYS A 27 -6.96 6.45 -14.60
C CYS A 27 -6.93 5.01 -15.13
N GLN A 28 -5.99 4.23 -14.63
CA GLN A 28 -5.97 2.79 -14.82
C GLN A 28 -6.68 2.13 -13.63
N VAL A 29 -7.74 1.37 -13.90
CA VAL A 29 -8.46 0.58 -12.90
C VAL A 29 -7.90 -0.83 -12.92
N VAL A 30 -7.32 -1.25 -11.81
CA VAL A 30 -6.73 -2.58 -11.61
C VAL A 30 -7.76 -3.44 -10.87
N ILE A 31 -8.14 -4.55 -11.46
CA ILE A 31 -9.05 -5.54 -10.88
C ILE A 31 -8.27 -6.82 -10.64
N ALA A 32 -8.18 -7.27 -9.39
CA ALA A 32 -7.51 -8.50 -9.03
C ALA A 32 -8.47 -9.53 -8.43
N ARG A 33 -8.25 -10.80 -8.78
CA ARG A 33 -8.94 -11.96 -8.24
C ARG A 33 -7.95 -13.05 -7.83
N PHE A 34 -8.21 -13.68 -6.69
CA PHE A 34 -7.42 -14.81 -6.18
C PHE A 34 -7.86 -16.16 -6.78
N ALA A 35 -9.07 -16.24 -7.33
CA ALA A 35 -9.57 -17.38 -8.09
C ALA A 35 -10.55 -16.87 -9.17
N LEU A 36 -10.67 -17.58 -10.30
CA LEU A 36 -11.52 -17.17 -11.43
C LEU A 36 -13.02 -17.19 -11.06
N ASP A 37 -13.40 -18.17 -10.24
CA ASP A 37 -14.73 -18.44 -9.72
C ASP A 37 -15.02 -17.73 -8.39
N CYS A 38 -14.16 -16.82 -7.95
CA CYS A 38 -14.36 -16.14 -6.68
C CYS A 38 -15.63 -15.27 -6.70
N PRO A 39 -16.37 -15.20 -5.57
CA PRO A 39 -17.54 -14.34 -5.47
C PRO A 39 -17.14 -12.87 -5.65
N LEU A 40 -18.05 -12.04 -6.17
CA LEU A 40 -17.81 -10.61 -6.41
C LEU A 40 -17.27 -9.86 -5.17
N LYS A 41 -17.64 -10.28 -3.96
CA LYS A 41 -17.15 -9.72 -2.68
C LYS A 41 -15.65 -9.96 -2.44
N ALA A 42 -15.09 -10.99 -3.05
CA ALA A 42 -13.67 -11.34 -2.96
C ALA A 42 -12.82 -10.63 -4.02
N VAL A 43 -13.45 -9.98 -5.01
CA VAL A 43 -12.75 -9.15 -6.00
C VAL A 43 -12.19 -7.92 -5.31
N ARG A 44 -10.97 -7.54 -5.68
CA ARG A 44 -10.34 -6.29 -5.24
C ARG A 44 -10.12 -5.38 -6.43
N TYR A 45 -10.30 -4.08 -6.21
CA TYR A 45 -10.13 -3.08 -7.23
C TYR A 45 -9.37 -1.87 -6.69
N TRP A 46 -8.51 -1.31 -7.51
CA TRP A 46 -7.75 -0.10 -7.24
C TRP A 46 -7.75 0.81 -8.45
N ALA A 47 -7.48 2.08 -8.24
CA ALA A 47 -7.26 3.03 -9.31
C ALA A 47 -5.87 3.63 -9.18
N SER A 48 -5.15 3.71 -10.30
CA SER A 48 -3.86 4.40 -10.41
C SER A 48 -3.98 5.57 -11.37
N SER A 49 -3.45 6.73 -10.97
CA SER A 49 -3.29 7.89 -11.84
C SER A 49 -2.08 7.76 -12.77
N ASP A 50 -1.21 6.79 -12.52
CA ASP A 50 -0.10 6.47 -13.42
C ASP A 50 -0.65 5.76 -14.66
N LEU A 51 -0.60 6.45 -15.80
CA LEU A 51 -1.14 5.96 -17.07
C LEU A 51 -0.11 5.22 -17.90
N ASP A 52 1.17 5.35 -17.57
CA ASP A 52 2.30 4.79 -18.31
C ASP A 52 2.84 3.52 -17.62
N ALA A 53 2.49 3.30 -16.34
CA ALA A 53 2.78 2.07 -15.62
C ALA A 53 2.17 0.83 -16.31
N ASP A 54 2.98 -0.22 -16.35
CA ASP A 54 2.57 -1.55 -16.77
C ASP A 54 1.91 -2.33 -15.60
N THR A 55 1.28 -3.46 -15.93
CA THR A 55 0.56 -4.26 -14.91
C THR A 55 1.43 -4.70 -13.73
N PRO A 56 2.68 -5.19 -13.93
CA PRO A 56 3.60 -5.46 -12.83
C PRO A 56 3.90 -4.25 -11.94
N THR A 57 4.18 -3.08 -12.52
CA THR A 57 4.49 -1.86 -11.77
C THR A 57 3.31 -1.41 -10.91
N LEU A 58 2.10 -1.41 -11.48
CA LEU A 58 0.87 -1.09 -10.74
C LEU A 58 0.67 -2.00 -9.53
N ILE A 59 0.89 -3.30 -9.70
CA ILE A 59 0.69 -4.27 -8.62
C ILE A 59 1.75 -4.09 -7.53
N THR A 60 3.00 -3.78 -7.90
CA THR A 60 4.03 -3.42 -6.92
C THR A 60 3.61 -2.20 -6.10
N HIS A 61 3.12 -1.12 -6.74
CA HIS A 61 2.60 0.06 -6.02
C HIS A 61 1.47 -0.30 -5.05
N ILE A 62 0.53 -1.14 -5.48
CA ILE A 62 -0.60 -1.55 -4.64
C ILE A 62 -0.12 -2.41 -3.46
N ALA A 63 0.85 -3.30 -3.67
CA ALA A 63 1.36 -4.17 -2.63
C ALA A 63 2.13 -3.41 -1.53
N THR A 64 2.89 -2.37 -1.90
CA THR A 64 3.62 -1.52 -0.93
C THR A 64 2.69 -0.84 0.08
N ARG A 65 1.40 -0.65 -0.24
CA ARG A 65 0.42 -0.06 0.68
C ARG A 65 0.37 -0.81 2.03
N TRP A 66 0.47 -2.14 2.01
CA TRP A 66 0.44 -2.93 3.24
C TRP A 66 1.67 -2.65 4.11
N THR A 67 2.85 -2.52 3.52
CA THR A 67 4.09 -2.17 4.25
C THR A 67 3.94 -0.82 4.97
N ILE A 68 3.26 0.14 4.35
CA ILE A 68 2.97 1.44 5.00
C ILE A 68 2.00 1.27 6.18
N GLU A 69 0.96 0.44 6.05
CA GLU A 69 0.03 0.14 7.16
C GLU A 69 0.74 -0.57 8.32
N VAL A 70 1.64 -1.51 8.02
CA VAL A 70 2.48 -2.20 9.01
C VAL A 70 3.39 -1.20 9.73
N LEU A 71 4.11 -0.32 9.00
CA LEU A 71 4.91 0.75 9.60
C LEU A 71 4.11 1.59 10.60
N PHE A 72 2.88 1.99 10.24
CA PHE A 72 2.03 2.75 11.16
C PHE A 72 1.51 1.93 12.34
N SER A 73 1.31 0.62 12.18
CA SER A 73 0.95 -0.28 13.28
C SER A 73 2.13 -0.43 14.24
N ASP A 74 3.33 -0.66 13.72
CA ASP A 74 4.56 -0.84 14.48
C ASP A 74 4.97 0.46 15.20
N ALA A 75 4.79 1.60 14.54
CA ALA A 75 5.01 2.91 15.17
C ALA A 75 4.12 3.11 16.43
N LYS A 76 2.95 2.48 16.48
CA LYS A 76 2.01 2.60 17.59
C LYS A 76 2.25 1.57 18.68
N ASP A 77 2.38 0.29 18.34
CA ASP A 77 2.37 -0.78 19.35
C ASP A 77 3.77 -1.03 19.94
N PRO A 78 4.78 -1.55 19.20
CA PRO A 78 6.12 -1.79 19.73
C PRO A 78 6.85 -0.49 20.06
N LEU A 79 6.67 0.56 19.26
CA LEU A 79 7.33 1.85 19.47
C LEU A 79 6.59 2.78 20.44
N ARG A 80 5.28 2.58 20.67
CA ARG A 80 4.44 3.40 21.58
C ARG A 80 4.48 4.90 21.29
N LEU A 81 4.66 5.27 20.04
CA LEU A 81 4.84 6.66 19.63
C LEU A 81 3.50 7.39 19.44
N ASP A 82 2.37 6.71 19.64
CA ASP A 82 1.02 7.28 19.54
C ASP A 82 0.62 8.17 20.73
N GLN A 83 1.38 8.12 21.82
CA GLN A 83 1.11 8.87 23.05
C GLN A 83 1.60 10.32 23.01
N TYR A 84 2.37 10.72 22.00
CA TYR A 84 2.97 12.06 21.92
C TYR A 84 2.06 13.06 21.18
N GLN A 85 1.65 14.12 21.87
CA GLN A 85 0.98 15.26 21.25
C GLN A 85 2.01 16.31 20.80
N LEU A 86 2.12 16.50 19.49
CA LEU A 86 3.05 17.47 18.89
C LEU A 86 2.24 18.65 18.32
N MET A 87 2.58 19.87 18.73
CA MET A 87 1.89 21.09 18.29
C MET A 87 2.82 22.10 17.61
N ASP A 88 4.02 21.69 17.24
CA ASP A 88 5.01 22.52 16.55
C ASP A 88 5.53 21.80 15.28
N PRO A 89 5.65 22.49 14.12
CA PRO A 89 6.13 21.87 12.88
C PRO A 89 7.54 21.26 12.98
N THR A 90 8.44 21.91 13.72
CA THR A 90 9.81 21.40 13.93
C THR A 90 9.78 20.16 14.80
N ALA A 91 8.93 20.13 15.84
CA ALA A 91 8.74 18.97 16.68
C ALA A 91 8.18 17.78 15.87
N ILE A 92 7.21 18.01 14.97
CA ILE A 92 6.66 16.98 14.07
C ILE A 92 7.75 16.41 13.16
N LEU A 93 8.58 17.25 12.54
CA LEU A 93 9.67 16.80 11.66
C LEU A 93 10.71 15.96 12.44
N ARG A 94 11.13 16.43 13.61
CA ARG A 94 12.08 15.70 14.47
C ARG A 94 11.52 14.36 14.92
N PHE A 95 10.26 14.35 15.34
CA PHE A 95 9.58 13.13 15.75
C PHE A 95 9.55 12.10 14.63
N TRP A 96 9.08 12.46 13.43
CA TRP A 96 9.06 11.53 12.30
C TRP A 96 10.46 11.07 11.89
N THR A 97 11.47 11.95 11.97
CA THR A 97 12.86 11.55 11.74
C THR A 97 13.30 10.46 12.72
N LEU A 98 12.98 10.62 14.01
CA LEU A 98 13.29 9.63 15.04
C LEU A 98 12.48 8.34 14.88
N VAL A 99 11.20 8.42 14.52
CA VAL A 99 10.36 7.25 14.23
C VAL A 99 10.98 6.42 13.10
N MET A 100 11.34 7.07 11.99
CA MET A 100 11.93 6.39 10.83
C MET A 100 13.30 5.80 11.14
N ALA A 101 14.13 6.52 11.92
CA ALA A 101 15.40 5.99 12.39
C ALA A 101 15.20 4.77 13.30
N ALA A 102 14.33 4.87 14.30
CA ALA A 102 14.05 3.77 15.21
C ALA A 102 13.53 2.53 14.45
N TYR A 103 12.59 2.72 13.52
CA TYR A 103 12.06 1.63 12.70
C TYR A 103 13.14 0.95 11.85
N ALA A 104 14.03 1.74 11.23
CA ALA A 104 15.12 1.20 10.42
C ALA A 104 16.17 0.42 11.23
N PHE A 105 16.30 0.67 12.53
CA PHE A 105 17.28 0.02 13.41
C PHE A 105 16.67 -1.01 14.38
N LEU A 106 15.36 -1.19 14.41
CA LEU A 106 14.67 -2.17 15.28
C LEU A 106 14.49 -3.54 14.63
N ASP A 107 14.75 -3.66 13.33
CA ASP A 107 14.67 -4.91 12.55
C ASP A 107 16.02 -5.69 12.50
N GLU A 108 16.99 -5.39 13.39
CA GLU A 108 18.18 -6.22 13.68
C GLU A 108 18.02 -7.01 14.99
#